data_AF-A0A2W5F7Y0-F1
#
_entry.id   AF-A0A2W5F7Y0-F1
#
_cell.length_a   1.000
_cell.length_b   1.000
_cell.length_c   1.000
_cell.angle_alpha   90.00
_cell.angle_beta   90.00
_cell.angle_gamma   90.00
#
_symmetry.space_group_name_H-M   'P 1'
#
loop_
_entity.id
_entity.type
_entity.pdbx_description
1 polymer ?
#
loop_
_entity_poly.entity_id
_entity_poly.type
_entity_poly.pdbx_seq_one_letter_code
_entity_poly.pdbx_strand_id
1 'polypeptide(L)'
;MLLEVTTTNYNLYGTICIVAGIAFSLIVGRRKFYRRNSAGMEEYKNYSSAVANGCLNKMMRLIGVFLIFLGIMFRFMGCMRPIVKQNSVNQTQEKHQSRQ
;
A
#
# COMPACT_ATOMS: atom_id res chain seq x y z
N MET A 1 21.22 -14.65 7.97
CA MET A 1 21.26 -14.45 6.51
C MET A 1 19.87 -14.26 5.90
N LEU A 2 18.93 -15.22 6.00
CA LEU A 2 17.57 -15.06 5.44
C LEU A 2 16.75 -13.92 6.08
N LEU A 3 16.91 -13.66 7.39
CA LEU A 3 16.23 -12.56 8.10
C LEU A 3 16.77 -11.15 7.76
N GLU A 4 17.98 -11.05 7.25
CA GLU A 4 18.60 -9.75 6.93
C GLU A 4 18.17 -9.25 5.54
N VAL A 5 17.99 -10.17 4.60
CA VAL A 5 17.45 -9.87 3.27
C VAL A 5 15.99 -9.41 3.37
N THR A 6 15.17 -10.07 4.21
CA THR A 6 13.77 -9.63 4.41
C THR A 6 13.66 -8.26 5.09
N THR A 7 14.59 -7.93 5.99
CA THR A 7 14.66 -6.64 6.70
C THR A 7 15.41 -5.54 5.96
N THR A 8 15.93 -5.77 4.76
CA THR A 8 16.28 -4.68 3.81
C THR A 8 15.15 -4.48 2.79
N ASN A 9 14.45 -5.55 2.43
CA ASN A 9 13.41 -5.53 1.40
C ASN A 9 12.02 -5.11 1.92
N TYR A 10 11.78 -5.06 3.24
CA TYR A 10 10.50 -4.63 3.83
C TYR A 10 10.03 -3.24 3.34
N ASN A 11 10.95 -2.29 3.15
CA ASN A 11 10.62 -0.96 2.65
C ASN A 11 10.13 -0.98 1.19
N LEU A 12 10.74 -1.84 0.36
CA LEU A 12 10.36 -2.05 -1.03
C LEU A 12 9.00 -2.76 -1.09
N TYR A 13 8.82 -3.85 -0.34
CA TYR A 13 7.56 -4.58 -0.28
C TYR A 13 6.41 -3.71 0.26
N GLY A 14 6.65 -2.88 1.28
CA GLY A 14 5.65 -1.95 1.80
C GLY A 14 5.21 -0.92 0.76
N THR A 15 6.16 -0.37 -0.01
CA THR A 15 5.85 0.59 -1.08
C THR A 15 5.07 -0.08 -2.21
N ILE A 16 5.47 -1.28 -2.63
CA ILE A 16 4.76 -2.06 -3.65
C ILE A 16 3.35 -2.42 -3.18
N CYS A 17 3.16 -2.79 -1.91
CA CYS A 17 1.84 -3.11 -1.36
C CYS A 17 0.91 -1.90 -1.37
N ILE A 18 1.41 -0.71 -1.01
CA ILE A 18 0.61 0.53 -1.06
C ILE A 18 0.23 0.86 -2.49
N VAL A 19 1.19 0.84 -3.43
CA VAL A 19 0.95 1.12 -4.85
C VAL A 19 -0.04 0.10 -5.44
N ALA A 20 0.14 -1.19 -5.15
CA ALA A 20 -0.77 -2.25 -5.57
C ALA A 20 -2.18 -2.07 -4.98
N GLY A 21 -2.30 -1.67 -3.71
CA GLY A 21 -3.58 -1.40 -3.05
C GLY A 21 -4.34 -0.23 -3.65
N ILE A 22 -3.62 0.84 -4.00
CA ILE A 22 -4.18 1.99 -4.73
C ILE A 22 -4.61 1.56 -6.13
N ALA A 23 -3.74 0.88 -6.88
CA ALA A 23 -4.04 0.42 -8.24
C ALA A 23 -5.26 -0.52 -8.26
N PHE A 24 -5.34 -1.45 -7.32
CA PHE A 24 -6.47 -2.36 -7.17
C PHE A 24 -7.77 -1.60 -6.87
N SER A 25 -7.72 -0.61 -5.98
CA SER A 25 -8.86 0.24 -5.67
C SER A 25 -9.34 1.05 -6.88
N LEU A 26 -8.41 1.55 -7.70
CA LEU A 26 -8.72 2.28 -8.94
C LEU A 26 -9.35 1.38 -10.01
N ILE A 27 -8.87 0.15 -10.19
CA ILE A 27 -9.44 -0.82 -11.15
C ILE A 27 -10.89 -1.16 -10.76
N VAL A 28 -11.16 -1.35 -9.46
CA VAL A 28 -12.51 -1.57 -8.94
C VAL A 28 -13.40 -0.36 -9.22
N GLY A 29 -12.91 0.86 -8.96
CA GLY A 29 -13.62 2.11 -9.27
C GLY A 29 -13.92 2.27 -10.76
N ARG A 30 -12.97 1.91 -11.64
CA ARG A 30 -13.12 1.92 -13.10
C ARG A 30 -14.23 0.96 -13.57
N ARG A 31 -14.32 -0.25 -12.99
CA ARG A 31 -15.40 -1.19 -13.31
C ARG A 31 -16.79 -0.65 -12.95
N LYS A 32 -16.86 0.20 -11.93
CA LYS A 32 -18.11 0.85 -11.51
C LYS A 32 -18.52 1.99 -12.45
N PHE A 33 -17.55 2.68 -13.05
CA PHE A 33 -17.80 3.79 -13.98
C PHE A 33 -18.31 3.30 -15.35
N TYR A 34 -17.72 2.23 -15.89
CA TYR A 34 -18.13 1.64 -17.18
C TYR A 34 -19.55 1.06 -17.19
N ARG A 35 -20.18 0.91 -16.02
CA ARG A 35 -21.48 0.28 -15.88
C ARG A 35 -22.60 1.27 -15.52
N ARG A 36 -22.31 2.56 -15.55
CA ARG A 36 -23.28 3.64 -15.41
C ARG A 36 -23.60 4.20 -16.78
N ASN A 37 -24.88 4.28 -17.14
CA ASN A 37 -25.35 4.98 -18.34
C ASN A 37 -25.07 6.49 -18.20
N SER A 38 -25.19 7.30 -19.26
CA SER A 38 -24.98 8.76 -19.27
C SER A 38 -25.81 9.51 -18.21
N ALA A 39 -26.86 8.91 -17.67
CA ALA A 39 -27.66 9.42 -16.54
C ALA A 39 -27.09 9.08 -15.14
N GLY A 40 -25.94 8.41 -15.06
CA GLY A 40 -25.31 7.98 -13.80
C GLY A 40 -25.96 6.76 -13.14
N MET A 41 -27.01 6.19 -13.73
CA MET A 41 -27.73 5.02 -13.21
C MET A 41 -27.05 3.71 -13.60
N GLU A 42 -26.94 2.78 -12.65
CA GLU A 42 -26.38 1.45 -12.90
C GLU A 42 -27.42 0.59 -13.66
N GLU A 43 -27.09 0.27 -14.91
CA GLU A 43 -27.99 -0.51 -15.78
C GLU A 43 -27.80 -2.00 -15.47
N TYR A 44 -28.75 -2.58 -14.75
CA TYR A 44 -28.76 -4.00 -14.43
C TYR A 44 -29.85 -4.69 -15.23
N LYS A 45 -29.49 -5.63 -16.12
CA LYS A 45 -30.48 -6.42 -16.86
C LYS A 45 -31.35 -7.29 -15.94
N ASN A 46 -30.78 -7.77 -14.82
CA ASN A 46 -31.43 -8.70 -13.90
C ASN A 46 -31.22 -8.28 -12.43
N TYR A 47 -32.25 -8.45 -11.58
CA TYR A 47 -32.22 -8.13 -10.13
C TYR A 47 -31.08 -8.88 -9.39
N SER A 48 -30.84 -10.14 -9.73
CA SER A 48 -29.79 -10.97 -9.12
C SER A 48 -28.38 -10.40 -9.35
N SER A 49 -28.13 -9.82 -10.52
CA SER A 49 -26.87 -9.16 -10.85
C SER A 49 -26.68 -7.85 -10.07
N ALA A 50 -27.76 -7.16 -9.70
CA ALA A 50 -27.70 -5.95 -8.88
C ALA A 50 -27.28 -6.26 -7.43
N VAL A 51 -27.75 -7.38 -6.88
CA VAL A 51 -27.38 -7.82 -5.53
C VAL A 51 -25.93 -8.32 -5.48
N ALA A 52 -25.52 -9.18 -6.44
CA ALA A 52 -24.14 -9.66 -6.55
C ALA A 52 -23.15 -8.49 -6.74
N ASN A 53 -23.45 -7.64 -7.72
CA ASN A 53 -23.33 -6.19 -7.73
C ASN A 53 -22.76 -5.47 -6.50
N GLY A 54 -23.70 -5.16 -5.61
CA GLY A 54 -23.48 -4.41 -4.39
C GLY A 54 -22.60 -5.16 -3.39
N CYS A 55 -22.72 -6.49 -3.32
CA CYS A 55 -21.90 -7.31 -2.44
C CYS A 55 -20.42 -7.28 -2.83
N LEU A 56 -20.11 -7.48 -4.11
CA LEU A 56 -18.75 -7.39 -4.67
C LEU A 56 -18.13 -6.02 -4.46
N ASN A 57 -18.92 -4.95 -4.60
CA ASN A 57 -18.45 -3.58 -4.38
C ASN A 57 -18.01 -3.33 -2.93
N LYS A 58 -18.78 -3.85 -1.96
CA LYS A 58 -18.42 -3.75 -0.54
C LYS A 58 -17.15 -4.56 -0.24
N MET A 59 -17.07 -5.79 -0.74
CA MET A 59 -15.90 -6.66 -0.54
C MET A 59 -14.64 -6.08 -1.16
N MET A 60 -14.70 -5.59 -2.40
CA MET A 60 -13.55 -4.99 -3.07
C MET A 60 -13.06 -3.71 -2.37
N ARG A 61 -13.98 -2.88 -1.86
CA ARG A 61 -13.63 -1.69 -1.09
C ARG A 61 -12.97 -2.07 0.24
N LEU A 62 -13.48 -3.11 0.91
CA LEU A 62 -12.92 -3.63 2.15
C LEU A 62 -11.49 -4.17 1.93
N ILE A 63 -11.28 -4.93 0.86
CA ILE A 63 -9.97 -5.48 0.47
C ILE A 63 -8.96 -4.37 0.19
N GLY A 64 -9.36 -3.32 -0.55
CA GLY A 64 -8.50 -2.16 -0.81
C GLY A 64 -8.06 -1.45 0.48
N VAL A 65 -9.00 -1.20 1.40
CA VAL A 65 -8.69 -0.60 2.72
C VAL A 65 -7.78 -1.50 3.54
N PHE A 66 -8.03 -2.82 3.55
CA PHE A 66 -7.23 -3.78 4.28
C PHE A 66 -5.78 -3.82 3.78
N LEU A 67 -5.57 -3.75 2.46
CA LEU A 67 -4.24 -3.74 1.85
C LEU A 67 -3.46 -2.46 2.18
N ILE A 68 -4.14 -1.30 2.18
CA ILE A 68 -3.53 -0.03 2.59
C ILE A 68 -3.15 -0.08 4.08
N PHE A 69 -4.02 -0.61 4.92
CA PHE A 69 -3.77 -0.74 6.36
C PHE A 69 -2.56 -1.65 6.66
N LEU A 70 -2.44 -2.78 5.96
CA LEU A 70 -1.26 -3.66 6.04
C LEU A 70 0.03 -2.94 5.64
N GLY A 71 -0.01 -2.17 4.54
CA GLY A 71 1.16 -1.41 4.06
C GLY A 71 1.64 -0.37 5.07
N ILE A 72 0.71 0.34 5.70
CA ILE A 72 1.01 1.32 6.76
C ILE A 72 1.60 0.62 7.99
N MET A 73 1.03 -0.50 8.43
CA MET A 73 1.54 -1.31 9.54
C MET A 73 2.98 -1.75 9.33
N PHE A 74 3.32 -2.24 8.13
CA PHE A 74 4.69 -2.64 7.78
C PHE A 74 5.67 -1.45 7.81
N ARG A 75 5.23 -0.28 7.33
CA ARG A 75 6.06 0.94 7.35
C ARG A 75 6.30 1.44 8.77
N PHE A 76 5.28 1.36 9.62
CA PHE A 76 5.35 1.76 11.02
C PHE A 76 6.29 0.85 11.83
N MET A 77 6.26 -0.46 11.59
CA MET A 77 7.18 -1.42 12.20
C MET A 77 8.66 -1.09 11.91
N GLY A 78 8.95 -0.57 10.71
CA GLY A 78 10.29 -0.11 10.34
C GLY A 78 10.75 1.20 11.00
N CYS A 79 9.80 2.01 11.49
CA CYS A 79 10.07 3.31 12.10
C CYS A 79 10.69 3.19 13.50
N MET A 80 10.55 2.03 14.15
CA MET A 80 11.13 1.76 15.48
C MET A 80 12.61 1.33 15.41
N ARG A 81 13.38 1.83 14.43
CA ARG A 81 14.84 1.71 14.45
C ARG A 81 15.41 2.92 15.20
N PRO A 82 16.10 2.73 16.35
CA PRO A 82 16.64 3.84 17.10
C PRO A 82 17.63 4.61 16.22
N ILE A 83 17.42 5.93 16.10
CA ILE A 83 18.20 6.89 15.31
C ILE A 83 19.68 6.96 15.78
N VAL A 84 20.00 6.30 16.90
CA VAL A 84 21.32 6.30 17.57
C VAL A 84 22.46 5.79 16.67
N LYS A 85 22.21 4.94 15.67
CA LYS A 85 23.29 4.33 14.87
C LYS A 85 23.87 5.23 13.77
N GLN A 86 23.13 6.25 13.32
CA GLN A 86 23.56 7.09 12.20
C GLN A 86 24.55 8.18 12.61
N ASN A 87 24.45 8.66 13.85
CA ASN A 87 25.23 9.79 14.32
C ASN A 87 26.72 9.44 14.60
N SER A 88 27.01 8.20 15.01
CA SER A 88 28.39 7.76 15.29
C SER A 88 29.22 7.50 14.02
N VAL A 89 28.57 7.15 12.90
CA VAL A 89 29.25 7.01 11.60
C VAL A 89 29.66 8.38 11.07
N ASN A 90 28.78 9.38 11.14
CA ASN A 90 29.07 10.74 10.69
C ASN A 90 30.21 11.40 11.50
N GLN A 91 30.23 11.19 12.83
CA GLN A 91 31.30 11.71 13.69
C GLN A 91 32.68 11.08 13.42
N THR A 92 32.71 9.83 12.96
CA THR A 92 33.95 9.15 12.59
C THR A 92 34.46 9.66 11.24
N GLN A 93 33.55 9.97 10.31
CA GLN A 93 33.87 10.56 9.00
C GLN A 93 34.44 11.98 9.16
N GLU A 94 33.83 12.82 10.01
CA GLU A 94 34.35 14.17 10.29
C GLU A 94 35.73 14.13 10.95
N LYS A 95 35.99 13.18 11.86
CA LYS A 95 37.31 13.00 12.49
C LYS A 95 38.42 12.56 11.52
N HIS A 96 38.07 11.83 10.47
CA HIS A 96 39.03 11.46 9.43
C HIS A 96 39.29 12.61 8.45
N GLN A 97 38.26 13.42 8.17
CA GLN A 97 38.37 14.58 7.31
C GLN A 97 39.10 15.76 7.96
N SER A 98 39.12 15.86 9.30
CA SER A 98 39.91 16.86 10.04
C SER A 98 41.39 16.48 10.24
N ARG A 99 41.80 15.29 9.81
CA ARG A 99 43.21 14.80 9.87
C ARG A 99 43.90 14.80 8.51
N GLN A 100 43.17 15.07 7.44
CA GLN A 100 43.70 15.34 6.09
C GLN A 100 43.84 16.85 5.90
#